data_AF-A0A2E6QG21-F1
#
_entry.id   AF-A0A2E6QG21-F1
#
_cell.length_a   1.000
_cell.length_b   1.000
_cell.length_c   1.000
_cell.angle_alpha   90.00
_cell.angle_beta   90.00
_cell.angle_gamma   90.00
#
_symmetry.space_group_name_H-M   'P 1'
#
loop_
_entity.id
_entity.type
_entity.pdbx_description
1 polymer ?
#
loop_
_entity_poly.entity_id
_entity_poly.type
_entity_poly.pdbx_seq_one_letter_code
_entity_poly.pdbx_strand_id
1 'polypeptide(L)'
;MQTPSYRLPAQTAVIVSTLLATAAPALAESDLPLDDRDTLTGDWGGQRSAMVESGVEIGVEYIGEMFGNVSGGVDEGSVYTGRAELAVGLDLETLLGWRGATIFANGYQIHGRSIASDYLGGNLLPPSNIDAGPSTRLFNLWLEQSLLDDRLAIRIGQIAADDEFLGSDTAGTFLNGTFGWAATTANNMTEGGSAYPLAAPGVLVRGNPTDSVTVLAAAFAGDPTGPNNRNEAGTTFSLAGGVLYLAEVKYETDMIGGLPGTYSIGAGIITAASTISASTIPASLRTLPPPPARLSPMTTTTASTR
;
A
#
# COMPACT_ATOMS: atom_id res chain seq x y z
N MET A 1 9.36 31.62 -11.26
CA MET A 1 10.08 30.54 -10.56
C MET A 1 9.08 29.96 -9.59
N GLN A 2 8.54 28.80 -9.92
CA GLN A 2 7.47 28.13 -9.20
C GLN A 2 8.14 27.05 -8.37
N THR A 3 8.12 27.19 -7.04
CA THR A 3 8.65 26.20 -6.11
C THR A 3 7.87 24.90 -6.31
N PRO A 4 8.54 23.75 -6.47
CA PRO A 4 7.83 22.47 -6.59
C PRO A 4 7.20 22.15 -5.23
N SER A 5 5.88 22.31 -5.13
CA SER A 5 5.11 21.76 -4.00
C SER A 5 5.09 20.24 -4.15
N TYR A 6 5.86 19.53 -3.32
CA TYR A 6 5.62 18.11 -3.10
C TYR A 6 4.21 18.02 -2.51
N ARG A 7 3.25 17.51 -3.29
CA ARG A 7 1.94 17.16 -2.77
C ARG A 7 2.08 15.75 -2.22
N LEU A 8 1.66 15.53 -0.98
CA LEU A 8 1.37 14.17 -0.49
C LEU A 8 0.63 13.41 -1.60
N PRO A 9 1.00 12.14 -1.90
CA PRO A 9 0.33 11.38 -2.94
C PRO A 9 -1.17 11.38 -2.64
N ALA A 10 -1.94 11.99 -3.54
CA ALA A 10 -3.37 12.18 -3.36
C ALA A 10 -4.09 10.84 -3.46
N GLN A 11 -4.16 10.10 -2.35
CA GLN A 11 -5.16 9.06 -2.20
C GLN A 11 -6.50 9.78 -2.03
N THR A 12 -7.36 9.69 -3.06
CA THR A 12 -8.69 10.28 -3.02
C THR A 12 -9.53 9.53 -1.98
N ALA A 13 -9.52 10.02 -0.73
CA ALA A 13 -10.33 9.48 0.35
C ALA A 13 -11.77 9.98 0.22
N VAL A 14 -12.72 9.05 0.06
CA VAL A 14 -14.16 9.35 0.20
C VAL A 14 -14.46 9.50 1.70
N ILE A 15 -14.59 10.74 2.16
CA ILE A 15 -14.92 11.05 3.55
C ILE A 15 -16.43 10.92 3.76
N VAL A 16 -16.87 9.88 4.46
CA VAL A 16 -18.22 9.87 5.09
C VAL A 16 -18.05 10.27 6.56
N SER A 17 -18.15 11.57 6.83
CA SER A 17 -18.05 12.11 8.19
C SER A 17 -19.37 11.95 8.97
N THR A 18 -19.34 11.24 10.10
CA THR A 18 -20.37 11.34 11.13
C THR A 18 -19.74 12.06 12.33
N LEU A 19 -20.18 13.30 12.57
CA LEU A 19 -19.59 14.22 13.55
C LEU A 19 -20.04 13.87 14.98
N LEU A 20 -19.11 13.55 15.89
CA LEU A 20 -19.32 13.71 17.33
C LEU A 20 -18.30 14.72 17.87
N ALA A 21 -18.74 15.97 17.92
CA ALA A 21 -17.95 17.10 18.43
C ALA A 21 -17.92 17.08 19.96
N THR A 22 -16.73 17.11 20.58
CA THR A 22 -16.46 17.84 21.83
C THR A 22 -14.96 18.04 22.06
N ALA A 23 -14.43 19.17 21.60
CA ALA A 23 -13.41 20.00 22.29
C ALA A 23 -13.11 21.26 21.44
N ALA A 24 -13.49 22.43 21.95
CA ALA A 24 -13.14 23.76 21.44
C ALA A 24 -11.92 24.32 22.21
N PRO A 25 -11.31 25.48 21.85
CA PRO A 25 -11.23 26.20 20.58
C PRO A 25 -9.76 26.48 20.20
N ALA A 26 -9.26 25.93 19.09
CA ALA A 26 -8.08 26.44 18.37
C ALA A 26 -8.10 25.92 16.93
N LEU A 27 -9.28 25.79 16.35
CA LEU A 27 -9.40 25.70 14.90
C LEU A 27 -9.38 27.14 14.44
N ALA A 28 -8.20 27.64 14.08
CA ALA A 28 -8.10 28.90 13.38
C ALA A 28 -9.01 28.79 12.14
N GLU A 29 -10.05 29.60 12.14
CA GLU A 29 -11.06 29.64 11.10
C GLU A 29 -10.36 29.98 9.78
N SER A 30 -10.29 29.03 8.85
CA SER A 30 -9.98 29.34 7.46
C SER A 30 -11.13 30.20 6.91
N ASP A 31 -10.83 31.18 6.07
CA ASP A 31 -11.87 32.00 5.41
C ASP A 31 -12.54 31.29 4.22
N LEU A 32 -12.00 30.14 3.77
CA LEU A 32 -12.55 29.36 2.65
C LEU A 32 -13.70 28.44 3.10
N PRO A 33 -14.73 28.16 2.28
CA PRO A 33 -15.68 27.06 2.53
C PRO A 33 -14.97 25.70 2.66
N LEU A 34 -15.55 24.74 3.37
CA LEU A 34 -14.95 23.39 3.54
C LEU A 34 -14.68 22.70 2.18
N ASP A 35 -15.55 22.90 1.20
CA ASP A 35 -15.44 22.29 -0.13
C ASP A 35 -14.27 22.84 -0.96
N ASP A 36 -13.78 24.03 -0.62
CA ASP A 36 -12.68 24.70 -1.31
C ASP A 36 -11.35 24.58 -0.55
N ARG A 37 -11.32 23.83 0.57
CA ARG A 37 -10.10 23.63 1.38
C ARG A 37 -9.47 22.28 1.07
N ASP A 38 -8.16 22.29 0.85
CA ASP A 38 -7.36 21.07 0.79
C ASP A 38 -7.22 20.36 2.15
N THR A 39 -7.46 21.08 3.27
CA THR A 39 -7.25 20.55 4.63
C THR A 39 -8.39 20.92 5.57
N LEU A 40 -8.86 19.94 6.36
CA LEU A 40 -10.01 20.11 7.26
C LEU A 40 -9.80 21.21 8.31
N THR A 41 -8.59 21.33 8.84
CA THR A 41 -8.25 22.30 9.89
C THR A 41 -7.77 23.64 9.34
N GLY A 42 -7.73 23.81 8.02
CA GLY A 42 -7.21 25.00 7.36
C GLY A 42 -5.71 25.27 7.63
N ASP A 43 -5.33 26.53 7.45
CA ASP A 43 -3.93 26.99 7.45
C ASP A 43 -3.37 27.35 8.85
N TRP A 44 -4.15 27.11 9.90
CA TRP A 44 -3.76 27.46 11.28
C TRP A 44 -3.32 28.93 11.39
N GLY A 45 -4.07 29.87 10.81
CA GLY A 45 -3.72 31.30 10.83
C GLY A 45 -2.35 31.62 10.22
N GLY A 46 -1.93 30.92 9.17
CA GLY A 46 -0.64 31.11 8.50
C GLY A 46 0.47 30.15 8.96
N GLN A 47 0.29 29.45 10.09
CA GLN A 47 1.36 28.58 10.62
C GLN A 47 1.62 27.36 9.73
N ARG A 48 0.60 26.78 9.10
CA ARG A 48 0.81 25.65 8.18
C ARG A 48 1.62 26.10 6.97
N SER A 49 1.20 27.17 6.30
CA SER A 49 1.93 27.76 5.17
C SER A 49 3.35 28.16 5.54
N ALA A 50 3.56 28.79 6.70
CA ALA A 50 4.90 29.16 7.16
C ALA A 50 5.83 27.93 7.36
N MET A 51 5.28 26.80 7.83
CA MET A 51 6.06 25.57 7.92
C MET A 51 6.44 25.02 6.55
N VAL A 52 5.48 24.99 5.61
CA VAL A 52 5.72 24.55 4.23
C VAL A 52 6.78 25.42 3.56
N GLU A 53 6.68 26.74 3.71
CA GLU A 53 7.68 27.71 3.22
C GLU A 53 9.06 27.52 3.87
N SER A 54 9.11 26.98 5.09
CA SER A 54 10.36 26.62 5.79
C SER A 54 10.87 25.21 5.45
N GLY A 55 10.21 24.50 4.53
CA GLY A 55 10.60 23.16 4.10
C GLY A 55 10.07 22.03 4.99
N VAL A 56 9.01 22.27 5.78
CA VAL A 56 8.39 21.26 6.66
C VAL A 56 6.92 21.12 6.32
N GLU A 57 6.50 19.91 5.92
CA GLU A 57 5.10 19.58 5.68
C GLU A 57 4.62 18.54 6.68
N ILE A 58 3.45 18.76 7.27
CA ILE A 58 2.82 17.84 8.22
C ILE A 58 1.39 17.55 7.76
N GLY A 59 1.08 16.27 7.57
CA GLY A 59 -0.22 15.77 7.15
C GLY A 59 -0.81 14.82 8.18
N VAL A 60 -2.14 14.88 8.35
CA VAL A 60 -2.89 13.88 9.10
C VAL A 60 -4.05 13.42 8.23
N GLU A 61 -4.14 12.12 8.00
CA GLU A 61 -5.23 11.48 7.27
C GLU A 61 -6.00 10.53 8.20
N TYR A 62 -7.31 10.41 7.99
CA TYR A 62 -8.12 9.41 8.64
C TYR A 62 -9.06 8.74 7.64
N ILE A 63 -8.97 7.41 7.53
CA ILE A 63 -9.93 6.59 6.81
C ILE A 63 -10.72 5.77 7.83
N GLY A 64 -12.05 5.80 7.69
CA GLY A 64 -12.96 4.99 8.47
C GLY A 64 -13.93 4.24 7.56
N GLU A 65 -14.02 2.93 7.74
CA GLU A 65 -14.85 2.05 6.92
C GLU A 65 -15.79 1.23 7.81
N MET A 66 -17.04 1.07 7.37
CA MET A 66 -18.01 0.19 8.00
C MET A 66 -18.47 -0.86 7.00
N PHE A 67 -18.23 -2.13 7.31
CA PHE A 67 -18.64 -3.26 6.48
C PHE A 67 -19.70 -4.09 7.19
N GLY A 68 -20.64 -4.63 6.42
CA GLY A 68 -21.61 -5.61 6.88
C GLY A 68 -21.60 -6.85 5.99
N ASN A 69 -21.41 -8.03 6.58
CA ASN A 69 -21.73 -9.29 5.95
C ASN A 69 -23.22 -9.61 6.23
N VAL A 70 -24.05 -9.50 5.20
CA VAL A 70 -25.52 -9.66 5.31
C VAL A 70 -26.01 -11.05 4.94
N SER A 71 -25.16 -11.90 4.34
CA SER A 71 -25.49 -13.28 4.00
C SER A 71 -24.24 -14.06 3.55
N GLY A 72 -24.16 -15.35 3.89
CA GLY A 72 -23.04 -16.21 3.50
C GLY A 72 -21.80 -15.98 4.37
N GLY A 73 -20.62 -16.40 3.90
CA GLY A 73 -19.39 -16.34 4.71
C GLY A 73 -19.40 -17.36 5.86
N VAL A 74 -18.66 -17.06 6.93
CA VAL A 74 -18.64 -17.90 8.15
C VAL A 74 -19.64 -17.44 9.20
N ASP A 75 -19.98 -16.15 9.25
CA ASP A 75 -21.00 -15.58 10.12
C ASP A 75 -21.51 -14.24 9.56
N GLU A 76 -22.72 -13.82 9.92
CA GLU A 76 -23.29 -12.51 9.56
C GLU A 76 -22.98 -11.46 10.63
N GLY A 77 -22.81 -10.20 10.22
CA GLY A 77 -22.56 -9.12 11.17
C GLY A 77 -21.87 -7.92 10.53
N SER A 78 -21.46 -6.96 11.34
CA SER A 78 -20.77 -5.76 10.88
C SER A 78 -19.53 -5.45 11.70
N VAL A 79 -18.62 -4.72 11.06
CA VAL A 79 -17.40 -4.20 11.67
C VAL A 79 -17.18 -2.75 11.28
N TYR A 80 -16.40 -2.09 12.11
CA TYR A 80 -15.76 -0.83 11.79
C TYR A 80 -14.24 -1.05 11.76
N THR A 81 -13.58 -0.49 10.74
CA THR A 81 -12.12 -0.41 10.62
C THR A 81 -11.73 1.06 10.47
N GLY A 82 -10.68 1.46 11.17
CA GLY A 82 -10.13 2.80 11.05
C GLY A 82 -8.62 2.79 10.90
N ARG A 83 -8.11 3.75 10.13
CA ARG A 83 -6.68 4.03 9.94
C ARG A 83 -6.47 5.53 10.09
N ALA A 84 -5.75 5.92 11.12
CA ALA A 84 -5.16 7.26 11.22
C ALA A 84 -3.72 7.22 10.69
N GLU A 85 -3.31 8.23 9.95
CA GLU A 85 -1.95 8.40 9.46
C GLU A 85 -1.42 9.76 9.90
N LEU A 86 -0.16 9.78 10.35
CA LEU A 86 0.62 11.00 10.50
C LEU A 86 1.79 10.93 9.50
N ALA A 87 1.90 11.94 8.64
CA ALA A 87 2.96 12.07 7.65
C ALA A 87 3.77 13.36 7.88
N VAL A 88 5.08 13.26 7.68
CA VAL A 88 6.02 14.39 7.76
C VAL A 88 6.94 14.35 6.54
N GLY A 89 6.98 15.47 5.80
CA GLY A 89 7.90 15.71 4.70
C GLY A 89 8.88 16.84 5.05
N LEU A 90 10.15 16.64 4.72
CA LEU A 90 11.22 17.61 4.94
C LEU A 90 11.93 17.89 3.63
N ASP A 91 11.83 19.12 3.13
CA ASP A 91 12.60 19.63 2.00
C ASP A 91 13.99 20.08 2.50
N LEU A 92 15.02 19.28 2.21
CA LEU A 92 16.37 19.56 2.66
C LEU A 92 17.06 20.66 1.86
N GLU A 93 16.53 21.05 0.69
CA GLU A 93 17.01 22.22 -0.03
C GLU A 93 16.69 23.49 0.76
N THR A 94 15.44 23.62 1.19
CA THR A 94 14.99 24.75 2.02
C THR A 94 15.61 24.72 3.42
N LEU A 95 15.70 23.54 4.05
CA LEU A 95 16.19 23.42 5.43
C LEU A 95 17.71 23.53 5.56
N LEU A 96 18.46 22.91 4.64
CA LEU A 96 19.91 22.67 4.77
C LEU A 96 20.70 23.06 3.51
N GLY A 97 20.05 23.51 2.44
CA GLY A 97 20.70 23.78 1.14
C GLY A 97 21.07 22.51 0.36
N TRP A 98 20.59 21.33 0.76
CA TRP A 98 20.83 20.09 0.04
C TRP A 98 19.85 19.97 -1.13
N ARG A 99 20.28 20.48 -2.29
CA ARG A 99 19.48 20.55 -3.51
C ARG A 99 18.88 19.20 -3.91
N GLY A 100 17.57 19.20 -4.15
CA GLY A 100 16.80 18.04 -4.63
C GLY A 100 16.73 16.87 -3.63
N ALA A 101 16.98 17.10 -2.34
CA ALA A 101 16.90 16.04 -1.33
C ALA A 101 15.69 16.21 -0.41
N THR A 102 14.99 15.10 -0.16
CA THR A 102 13.76 15.07 0.66
C THR A 102 13.82 13.91 1.64
N ILE A 103 13.43 14.15 2.90
CA ILE A 103 13.13 13.08 3.85
C ILE A 103 11.62 12.99 4.02
N PHE A 104 11.09 11.79 3.95
CA PHE A 104 9.67 11.53 4.23
C PHE A 104 9.53 10.41 5.25
N ALA A 105 8.58 10.58 6.16
CA ALA A 105 8.19 9.54 7.10
C ALA A 105 6.68 9.58 7.33
N ASN A 106 6.05 8.42 7.42
CA ASN A 106 4.68 8.30 7.90
C ASN A 106 4.49 7.09 8.81
N GLY A 107 3.45 7.15 9.63
CA GLY A 107 3.08 6.08 10.54
C GLY A 107 1.58 5.97 10.68
N TYR A 108 1.12 4.73 10.90
CA TYR A 108 -0.28 4.41 11.06
C TYR A 108 -0.63 4.11 12.51
N GLN A 109 -1.85 4.48 12.86
CA GLN A 109 -2.60 3.87 13.95
C GLN A 109 -3.84 3.20 13.34
N ILE A 110 -3.86 1.88 13.39
CA ILE A 110 -4.91 1.01 12.84
C ILE A 110 -5.73 0.48 14.01
N HIS A 111 -7.06 0.55 13.91
CA HIS A 111 -8.01 0.10 14.93
C HIS A 111 -9.28 -0.47 14.31
N GLY A 112 -10.07 -1.13 15.16
CA GLY A 112 -11.31 -1.76 14.75
C GLY A 112 -11.13 -3.25 14.53
N ARG A 113 -11.94 -3.81 13.62
CA ARG A 113 -12.03 -5.25 13.37
C ARG A 113 -12.10 -5.53 11.88
N SER A 114 -11.43 -6.60 11.44
CA SER A 114 -11.40 -7.01 10.04
C SER A 114 -12.67 -7.76 9.67
N ILE A 115 -13.36 -7.31 8.61
CA ILE A 115 -14.52 -8.05 8.06
C ILE A 115 -14.05 -9.39 7.45
N ALA A 116 -12.86 -9.41 6.84
CA ALA A 116 -12.33 -10.58 6.19
C ALA A 116 -12.00 -11.69 7.19
N SER A 117 -11.36 -11.38 8.32
CA SER A 117 -11.06 -12.37 9.35
C SER A 117 -12.31 -12.81 10.11
N ASP A 118 -13.18 -11.88 10.48
CA ASP A 118 -14.19 -12.14 11.51
C ASP A 118 -15.46 -12.76 10.95
N TYR A 119 -15.85 -12.40 9.73
CA TYR A 119 -17.14 -12.79 9.14
C TYR A 119 -17.02 -13.53 7.80
N LEU A 120 -15.88 -13.41 7.10
CA LEU A 120 -15.66 -14.08 5.81
C LEU A 120 -14.77 -15.33 5.88
N GLY A 121 -14.12 -15.59 7.02
CA GLY A 121 -13.31 -16.80 7.25
C GLY A 121 -11.92 -16.76 6.62
N GLY A 122 -11.39 -15.55 6.39
CA GLY A 122 -10.17 -15.30 5.63
C GLY A 122 -10.48 -15.09 4.14
N ASN A 123 -9.77 -14.14 3.52
CA ASN A 123 -10.02 -13.78 2.13
C ASN A 123 -8.71 -13.44 1.39
N LEU A 124 -8.55 -13.97 0.18
CA LEU A 124 -7.42 -13.67 -0.71
C LEU A 124 -7.60 -12.34 -1.46
N LEU A 125 -8.83 -11.83 -1.52
CA LEU A 125 -9.28 -10.60 -2.19
C LEU A 125 -10.06 -9.73 -1.17
N PRO A 126 -9.38 -9.14 -0.17
CA PRO A 126 -10.05 -8.48 0.94
C PRO A 126 -10.95 -7.34 0.46
N PRO A 127 -12.18 -7.22 1.00
CA PRO A 127 -13.15 -6.21 0.57
C PRO A 127 -12.79 -4.79 1.00
N SER A 128 -11.81 -4.64 1.90
CA SER A 128 -11.30 -3.37 2.42
C SER A 128 -9.81 -3.24 2.09
N ASN A 129 -9.36 -2.02 1.79
CA ASN A 129 -7.99 -1.67 1.45
C ASN A 129 -7.19 -1.21 2.68
N ILE A 130 -7.89 -0.93 3.79
CA ILE A 130 -7.30 -0.67 5.10
C ILE A 130 -7.41 -1.88 6.04
N ASP A 131 -7.79 -3.04 5.52
CA ASP A 131 -7.98 -4.26 6.31
C ASP A 131 -6.65 -4.79 6.85
N ALA A 132 -6.43 -4.59 8.15
CA ALA A 132 -5.21 -4.97 8.83
C ALA A 132 -5.48 -5.16 10.32
N GLY A 133 -4.62 -5.94 10.98
CA GLY A 133 -4.65 -6.07 12.44
C GLY A 133 -4.38 -4.72 13.15
N PRO A 134 -5.03 -4.45 14.30
CA PRO A 134 -4.78 -3.23 15.06
C PRO A 134 -3.30 -3.07 15.41
N SER A 135 -2.75 -1.89 15.14
CA SER A 135 -1.33 -1.61 15.36
C SER A 135 -1.05 -0.12 15.41
N THR A 136 0.07 0.25 16.02
CA THR A 136 0.68 1.57 15.88
C THR A 136 2.08 1.35 15.34
N ARG A 137 2.33 1.81 14.11
CA ARG A 137 3.54 1.41 13.41
C ARG A 137 4.05 2.46 12.44
N LEU A 138 5.37 2.51 12.31
CA LEU A 138 6.03 3.20 11.22
C LEU A 138 5.71 2.47 9.91
N PHE A 139 5.34 3.22 8.88
CA PHE A 139 5.14 2.68 7.55
C PHE A 139 6.34 3.07 6.70
N ASN A 140 6.38 4.28 6.13
CA ASN A 140 7.53 4.75 5.38
C ASN A 140 8.52 5.54 6.25
N LEU A 141 9.81 5.40 5.93
CA LEU A 141 10.88 6.30 6.35
C LEU A 141 11.99 6.22 5.30
N TRP A 142 12.10 7.25 4.47
CA TRP A 142 13.08 7.26 3.37
C TRP A 142 13.66 8.63 3.10
N LEU A 143 14.85 8.61 2.50
CA LEU A 143 15.51 9.76 1.88
C LEU A 143 15.43 9.59 0.37
N GLU A 144 15.02 10.63 -0.33
CA GLU A 144 15.04 10.70 -1.79
C GLU A 144 16.00 11.79 -2.26
N GLN A 145 16.73 11.50 -3.33
CA GLN A 145 17.58 12.45 -4.04
C GLN A 145 17.12 12.52 -5.50
N SER A 146 16.62 13.69 -5.90
CA SER A 146 16.36 14.07 -7.29
C SER A 146 17.62 14.62 -7.94
N LEU A 147 17.83 14.25 -9.19
CA LEU A 147 19.00 14.53 -10.02
C LEU A 147 18.52 14.83 -11.45
N LEU A 148 19.39 15.47 -12.24
CA LEU A 148 19.15 15.73 -13.67
C LEU A 148 17.86 16.54 -13.92
N ASP A 149 17.64 17.59 -13.14
CA ASP A 149 16.42 18.42 -13.19
C ASP A 149 15.16 17.55 -13.06
N ASP A 150 15.09 16.75 -11.99
CA ASP A 150 13.98 15.86 -11.62
C ASP A 150 13.69 14.71 -12.61
N ARG A 151 14.61 14.45 -13.55
CA ARG A 151 14.50 13.31 -14.47
C ARG A 151 14.96 11.99 -13.85
N LEU A 152 15.68 12.02 -12.73
CA LEU A 152 16.13 10.83 -12.03
C LEU A 152 15.97 11.04 -10.52
N ALA A 153 15.24 10.16 -9.84
CA ALA A 153 15.11 10.14 -8.39
C ALA A 153 15.60 8.79 -7.85
N ILE A 154 16.33 8.84 -6.74
CA ILE A 154 16.81 7.66 -6.01
C ILE A 154 16.31 7.77 -4.58
N ARG A 155 15.50 6.79 -4.16
CA ARG A 155 14.93 6.70 -2.83
C ARG A 155 15.54 5.52 -2.08
N ILE A 156 15.95 5.74 -0.84
CA ILE A 156 16.51 4.72 0.05
C ILE A 156 15.91 4.82 1.45
N GLY A 157 15.50 3.68 2.00
CA GLY A 157 14.92 3.62 3.34
C GLY A 157 13.91 2.50 3.45
N GLN A 158 13.00 2.61 4.41
CA GLN A 158 11.82 1.77 4.51
C GLN A 158 10.73 2.33 3.61
N ILE A 159 10.34 1.55 2.60
CA ILE A 159 9.51 2.00 1.47
C ILE A 159 8.47 0.91 1.19
N ALA A 160 7.20 1.30 1.12
CA ALA A 160 6.14 0.43 0.63
C ALA A 160 6.17 0.38 -0.90
N ALA A 161 6.12 -0.82 -1.49
CA ALA A 161 6.22 -0.96 -2.94
C ALA A 161 4.90 -0.58 -3.65
N ASP A 162 3.76 -0.74 -2.98
CA ASP A 162 2.43 -0.33 -3.45
C ASP A 162 2.27 1.20 -3.59
N ASP A 163 3.16 1.99 -2.98
CA ASP A 163 3.20 3.45 -3.19
C ASP A 163 3.56 3.83 -4.64
N GLU A 164 4.31 2.99 -5.37
CA GLU A 164 4.88 3.35 -6.68
C GLU A 164 4.58 2.31 -7.77
N PHE A 165 4.49 1.03 -7.41
CA PHE A 165 4.29 -0.07 -8.36
C PHE A 165 2.83 -0.54 -8.40
N LEU A 166 2.40 -1.00 -9.57
CA LEU A 166 1.07 -1.62 -9.80
C LEU A 166 -0.15 -0.71 -9.53
N GLY A 167 0.07 0.54 -9.13
CA GLY A 167 -0.99 1.51 -8.83
C GLY A 167 -1.74 2.01 -10.06
N SER A 168 -2.99 2.40 -9.85
CA SER A 168 -3.86 3.09 -10.82
C SER A 168 -4.72 4.11 -10.10
N ASP A 169 -4.71 5.36 -10.57
CA ASP A 169 -5.45 6.47 -9.93
C ASP A 169 -6.94 6.17 -9.82
N THR A 170 -7.51 5.55 -10.85
CA THR A 170 -8.92 5.15 -10.88
C THR A 170 -9.24 3.97 -9.95
N ALA A 171 -8.24 3.13 -9.68
CA ALA A 171 -8.40 1.95 -8.83
C ALA A 171 -8.43 2.33 -7.34
N GLY A 172 -7.73 3.41 -6.95
CA GLY A 172 -7.68 3.91 -5.57
C GLY A 172 -9.02 4.37 -5.00
N THR A 173 -10.06 4.59 -5.83
CA THR A 173 -11.42 4.93 -5.36
C THR A 173 -12.19 3.71 -4.84
N PHE A 174 -11.75 2.50 -5.17
CA PHE A 174 -12.42 1.29 -4.71
C PHE A 174 -11.97 0.91 -3.30
N LEU A 175 -12.92 0.47 -2.49
CA LEU A 175 -12.64 0.00 -1.14
C LEU A 175 -11.87 -1.33 -1.13
N ASN A 176 -11.97 -2.16 -2.17
CA ASN A 176 -11.34 -3.48 -2.18
C ASN A 176 -9.82 -3.38 -2.32
N GLY A 177 -9.07 -4.03 -1.41
CA GLY A 177 -7.61 -3.95 -1.35
C GLY A 177 -6.88 -4.43 -2.60
N THR A 178 -7.50 -5.31 -3.41
CA THR A 178 -6.93 -5.83 -4.67
C THR A 178 -6.68 -4.73 -5.70
N PHE A 179 -7.40 -3.60 -5.61
CA PHE A 179 -7.24 -2.46 -6.51
C PHE A 179 -6.05 -1.57 -6.15
N GLY A 180 -5.52 -1.68 -4.93
CA GLY A 180 -4.28 -1.03 -4.51
C GLY A 180 -3.06 -1.94 -4.70
N TRP A 181 -3.12 -3.15 -4.15
CA TRP A 181 -2.04 -4.15 -4.27
C TRP A 181 -2.61 -5.45 -4.84
N ALA A 182 -2.18 -5.79 -6.05
CA ALA A 182 -2.74 -6.92 -6.78
C ALA A 182 -2.61 -8.22 -5.98
N ALA A 183 -3.70 -8.96 -5.87
CA ALA A 183 -3.75 -10.20 -5.09
C ALA A 183 -2.76 -11.27 -5.57
N THR A 184 -2.46 -11.29 -6.87
CA THR A 184 -1.40 -12.16 -7.42
C THR A 184 -0.05 -11.83 -6.81
N THR A 185 0.24 -10.57 -6.50
CA THR A 185 1.48 -10.15 -5.86
C THR A 185 1.43 -10.46 -4.36
N ALA A 186 0.37 -10.01 -3.67
CA ALA A 186 0.20 -10.19 -2.23
C ALA A 186 0.31 -11.67 -1.80
N ASN A 187 -0.39 -12.57 -2.51
CA ASN A 187 -0.46 -13.98 -2.14
C ASN A 187 0.81 -14.80 -2.45
N ASN A 188 1.76 -14.24 -3.22
CA ASN A 188 3.03 -14.90 -3.54
C ASN A 188 4.21 -14.35 -2.73
N MET A 189 3.96 -13.45 -1.78
CA MET A 189 4.95 -12.83 -0.91
C MET A 189 4.71 -13.17 0.55
N THR A 190 5.78 -13.18 1.35
CA THR A 190 5.68 -13.32 2.80
C THR A 190 4.83 -12.18 3.36
N GLU A 191 3.68 -12.52 3.96
CA GLU A 191 2.77 -11.56 4.60
C GLU A 191 2.34 -10.41 3.68
N GLY A 192 2.20 -10.65 2.37
CA GLY A 192 1.78 -9.64 1.39
C GLY A 192 2.94 -8.86 0.74
N GLY A 193 4.15 -8.97 1.27
CA GLY A 193 5.32 -8.22 0.81
C GLY A 193 5.32 -6.78 1.30
N SER A 194 6.17 -5.95 0.69
CA SER A 194 6.25 -4.52 1.02
C SER A 194 5.03 -3.78 0.45
N ALA A 195 3.93 -3.78 1.19
CA ALA A 195 2.68 -3.09 0.87
C ALA A 195 1.90 -2.85 2.16
N TYR A 196 0.89 -1.97 2.17
CA TYR A 196 0.10 -1.70 3.36
C TYR A 196 -0.34 -3.00 4.09
N PRO A 197 -0.15 -3.10 5.42
CA PRO A 197 0.39 -2.12 6.37
C PRO A 197 1.89 -2.30 6.67
N LEU A 198 2.64 -3.00 5.81
CA LEU A 198 4.02 -3.44 6.01
C LEU A 198 4.95 -2.85 4.95
N ALA A 199 5.86 -1.97 5.35
CA ALA A 199 6.93 -1.50 4.47
C ALA A 199 8.24 -2.23 4.77
N ALA A 200 9.11 -2.32 3.77
CA ALA A 200 10.40 -2.99 3.85
C ALA A 200 11.56 -2.03 3.55
N PRO A 201 12.74 -2.21 4.16
CA PRO A 201 13.94 -1.55 3.69
C PRO A 201 14.23 -1.88 2.23
N GLY A 202 14.61 -0.87 1.45
CA GLY A 202 14.93 -1.03 0.05
C GLY A 202 15.50 0.22 -0.60
N VAL A 203 15.74 0.09 -1.89
CA VAL A 203 16.13 1.17 -2.79
C VAL A 203 15.19 1.17 -3.97
N LEU A 204 14.70 2.34 -4.35
CA LEU A 204 13.89 2.57 -5.53
C LEU A 204 14.56 3.63 -6.40
N VAL A 205 14.58 3.40 -7.70
CA VAL A 205 15.05 4.34 -8.70
C VAL A 205 13.89 4.64 -9.64
N ARG A 206 13.59 5.92 -9.81
CA ARG A 206 12.62 6.44 -10.78
C ARG A 206 13.34 7.27 -11.83
N GLY A 207 13.09 6.99 -13.10
CA GLY A 207 13.58 7.77 -14.23
C GLY A 207 12.44 8.25 -15.11
N ASN A 208 12.50 9.51 -15.54
CA ASN A 208 11.56 10.14 -16.48
C ASN A 208 12.32 10.48 -17.79
N PRO A 209 12.62 9.50 -18.67
CA PRO A 209 13.38 9.75 -19.89
C PRO A 209 12.68 10.74 -20.83
N THR A 210 11.35 10.73 -20.85
CA THR A 210 10.50 11.71 -21.54
C THR A 210 9.38 12.14 -20.60
N ASP A 211 8.67 13.21 -20.95
CA ASP A 211 7.58 13.74 -20.13
C ASP A 211 6.37 12.79 -20.05
N SER A 212 6.31 11.76 -20.91
CA SER A 212 5.22 10.78 -20.98
C SER A 212 5.64 9.37 -20.56
N VAL A 213 6.90 9.15 -20.19
CA VAL A 213 7.42 7.83 -19.82
C VAL A 213 8.06 7.88 -18.45
N THR A 214 7.60 7.02 -17.56
CA THR A 214 8.23 6.76 -16.26
C THR A 214 8.76 5.34 -16.21
N VAL A 215 10.00 5.17 -15.74
CA VAL A 215 10.64 3.88 -15.50
C VAL A 215 10.95 3.75 -14.01
N LEU A 216 10.49 2.67 -13.40
CA LEU A 216 10.71 2.33 -12.00
C LEU A 216 11.54 1.05 -11.93
N ALA A 217 12.51 1.02 -11.03
CA ALA A 217 13.26 -0.18 -10.67
C ALA A 217 13.56 -0.15 -9.17
N ALA A 218 13.33 -1.25 -8.48
CA ALA A 218 13.54 -1.31 -7.05
C ALA A 218 14.03 -2.68 -6.56
N ALA A 219 14.67 -2.65 -5.39
CA ALA A 219 15.07 -3.82 -4.63
C ALA A 219 14.68 -3.62 -3.17
N PHE A 220 13.83 -4.49 -2.64
CA PHE A 220 13.34 -4.46 -1.25
C PHE A 220 13.73 -5.74 -0.52
N ALA A 221 13.82 -5.68 0.81
CA ALA A 221 13.84 -6.89 1.63
C ALA A 221 12.55 -7.71 1.39
N GLY A 222 12.67 -9.03 1.23
CA GLY A 222 11.54 -9.88 0.85
C GLY A 222 10.66 -10.35 2.02
N ASP A 223 11.05 -10.07 3.26
CA ASP A 223 10.22 -10.28 4.46
C ASP A 223 10.14 -9.00 5.30
N PRO A 224 9.06 -8.21 5.15
CA PRO A 224 8.85 -6.97 5.90
C PRO A 224 8.50 -7.20 7.38
N THR A 225 8.16 -8.43 7.78
CA THR A 225 7.84 -8.74 9.19
C THR A 225 9.07 -8.98 10.04
N GLY A 226 10.22 -9.17 9.39
CA GLY A 226 11.49 -9.42 10.03
C GLY A 226 11.62 -10.80 10.67
N PRO A 227 12.79 -11.12 11.24
CA PRO A 227 13.07 -12.45 11.74
C PRO A 227 12.07 -12.87 12.85
N ASN A 228 11.44 -14.02 12.65
CA ASN A 228 10.40 -14.58 13.52
C ASN A 228 9.14 -13.68 13.65
N ASN A 229 8.80 -12.93 12.61
CA ASN A 229 7.64 -12.05 12.53
C ASN A 229 7.61 -10.98 13.64
N ARG A 230 8.80 -10.46 14.00
CA ARG A 230 8.97 -9.45 15.05
C ARG A 230 9.21 -8.07 14.45
N ASN A 231 8.12 -7.44 13.98
CA ASN A 231 8.11 -6.04 13.53
C ASN A 231 6.79 -5.34 13.89
N GLU A 232 6.38 -5.43 15.16
CA GLU A 232 5.10 -4.89 15.64
C GLU A 232 4.99 -3.37 15.40
N ALA A 233 6.07 -2.63 15.63
CA ALA A 233 6.10 -1.16 15.51
C ALA A 233 6.58 -0.66 14.13
N GLY A 234 6.95 -1.54 13.19
CA GLY A 234 7.48 -1.12 11.89
C GLY A 234 8.91 -0.55 11.95
N THR A 235 9.64 -0.75 13.05
CA THR A 235 10.97 -0.15 13.29
C THR A 235 12.11 -1.16 13.29
N THR A 236 11.87 -2.41 12.88
CA THR A 236 12.92 -3.45 12.88
C THR A 236 13.92 -3.27 11.73
N PHE A 237 13.55 -2.61 10.63
CA PHE A 237 14.38 -2.40 9.43
C PHE A 237 15.14 -3.67 8.99
N SER A 238 14.42 -4.79 8.90
CA SER A 238 14.98 -6.09 8.56
C SER A 238 15.32 -6.23 7.07
N LEU A 239 16.46 -6.88 6.77
CA LEU A 239 16.86 -7.31 5.42
C LEU A 239 16.63 -8.83 5.20
N ALA A 240 15.77 -9.45 6.02
CA ALA A 240 15.45 -10.87 5.94
C ALA A 240 14.56 -11.21 4.73
N GLY A 241 14.42 -12.51 4.48
CA GLY A 241 13.50 -13.01 3.44
C GLY A 241 13.98 -12.76 2.03
N GLY A 242 15.29 -12.75 1.78
CA GLY A 242 15.83 -12.51 0.44
C GLY A 242 15.55 -11.09 -0.08
N VAL A 243 15.54 -10.96 -1.40
CA VAL A 243 15.36 -9.68 -2.09
C VAL A 243 14.20 -9.79 -3.06
N LEU A 244 13.28 -8.84 -2.97
CA LEU A 244 12.24 -8.57 -3.96
C LEU A 244 12.77 -7.53 -4.95
N TYR A 245 12.94 -7.92 -6.21
CA TYR A 245 13.20 -7.02 -7.32
C TYR A 245 11.89 -6.71 -8.06
N LEU A 246 11.65 -5.43 -8.31
CA LEU A 246 10.52 -4.95 -9.11
C LEU A 246 11.02 -4.00 -10.20
N ALA A 247 10.43 -4.08 -11.38
CA ALA A 247 10.63 -3.12 -12.46
C ALA A 247 9.31 -2.85 -13.17
N GLU A 248 9.05 -1.59 -13.51
CA GLU A 248 7.82 -1.15 -14.16
C GLU A 248 8.09 0.02 -15.11
N VAL A 249 7.40 0.03 -16.24
CA VAL A 249 7.39 1.14 -17.19
C VAL A 249 5.96 1.61 -17.35
N LYS A 250 5.73 2.90 -17.09
CA LYS A 250 4.46 3.59 -17.28
C LYS A 250 4.56 4.54 -18.47
N TYR A 251 3.55 4.53 -19.32
CA TYR A 251 3.40 5.42 -20.48
C TYR A 251 2.08 6.17 -20.39
N GLU A 252 2.17 7.48 -20.25
CA GLU A 252 1.04 8.40 -20.20
C GLU A 252 0.68 8.86 -21.62
N THR A 253 -0.60 8.90 -21.94
CA THR A 253 -1.09 9.27 -23.27
C THR A 253 -2.49 9.82 -23.20
N ASP A 254 -2.86 10.61 -24.21
CA ASP A 254 -4.26 10.94 -24.45
C ASP A 254 -4.95 9.74 -25.14
N MET A 255 -6.04 9.28 -24.54
CA MET A 255 -6.89 8.22 -25.08
C MET A 255 -8.01 8.81 -25.96
N ILE A 256 -8.86 7.93 -26.50
CA ILE A 256 -10.00 8.34 -27.34
C ILE A 256 -10.84 9.39 -26.61
N GLY A 257 -11.00 10.56 -27.24
CA GLY A 257 -11.72 11.70 -26.65
C GLY A 257 -10.83 12.74 -25.96
N GLY A 258 -9.51 12.59 -25.99
CA GLY A 258 -8.57 13.55 -25.38
C GLY A 258 -8.50 13.45 -23.85
N LEU A 259 -8.91 12.30 -23.30
CA LEU A 259 -8.84 12.04 -21.86
C LEU A 259 -7.47 11.43 -21.51
N PRO A 260 -6.87 11.81 -20.37
CA PRO A 260 -5.64 11.21 -19.90
C PRO A 260 -5.81 9.70 -19.68
N GLY A 261 -4.79 8.93 -20.00
CA GLY A 261 -4.72 7.52 -19.64
C GLY A 261 -3.29 7.00 -19.58
N THR A 262 -3.12 5.89 -18.89
CA THR A 262 -1.80 5.32 -18.58
C THR A 262 -1.77 3.84 -18.93
N TYR A 263 -0.74 3.43 -19.66
CA TYR A 263 -0.39 2.02 -19.85
C TYR A 263 0.80 1.67 -18.97
N SER A 264 0.71 0.56 -18.23
CA SER A 264 1.82 0.06 -17.42
C SER A 264 2.17 -1.38 -17.78
N ILE A 265 3.46 -1.69 -17.79
CA ILE A 265 4.00 -3.04 -17.89
C ILE A 265 5.13 -3.20 -16.87
N GLY A 266 5.08 -4.29 -16.10
CA GLY A 266 6.08 -4.56 -15.08
C GLY A 266 6.35 -6.05 -14.86
N ALA A 267 7.44 -6.33 -14.16
CA ALA A 267 7.84 -7.67 -13.76
C ALA A 267 8.51 -7.64 -12.37
N GLY A 268 8.43 -8.76 -11.67
CA GLY A 268 9.03 -8.92 -10.36
C GLY A 268 9.60 -10.30 -10.13
N ILE A 269 10.63 -10.39 -9.28
CA ILE A 269 11.18 -11.65 -8.79
C ILE A 269 11.56 -11.51 -7.31
N ILE A 270 11.15 -12.46 -6.49
CA ILE A 270 11.58 -12.59 -5.10
C ILE A 270 12.55 -13.76 -4.97
N THR A 271 13.70 -13.55 -4.33
CA THR A 271 14.75 -14.57 -4.21
C THR A 271 14.59 -15.47 -2.97
N ALA A 272 13.61 -15.17 -2.12
CA ALA A 272 13.28 -15.98 -0.96
C ALA A 272 12.80 -17.38 -1.35
N ALA A 273 13.12 -18.38 -0.53
CA ALA A 273 12.38 -19.64 -0.57
C ALA A 273 10.98 -19.41 0.01
N SER A 274 9.97 -19.34 -0.86
CA SER A 274 8.57 -19.32 -0.45
C SER A 274 8.25 -20.63 0.26
N THR A 275 8.23 -20.61 1.60
CA THR A 275 7.67 -21.74 2.36
C THR A 275 6.16 -21.58 2.31
N ILE A 276 5.46 -22.48 1.63
CA ILE A 276 4.00 -22.56 1.72
C ILE A 276 3.66 -22.82 3.20
N SER A 277 3.26 -21.78 3.93
CA SER A 277 2.79 -21.97 5.29
C SER A 277 1.50 -22.76 5.21
N ALA A 278 1.52 -23.99 5.73
CA ALA A 278 0.34 -24.86 5.79
C ALA A 278 -0.81 -24.27 6.66
N SER A 279 -0.63 -23.10 7.27
CA SER A 279 -1.69 -22.36 7.97
C SER A 279 -2.79 -21.84 7.04
N THR A 280 -2.56 -21.77 5.73
CA THR A 280 -3.57 -21.34 4.73
C THR A 280 -4.50 -22.48 4.28
N ILE A 281 -4.32 -23.70 4.80
CA ILE A 281 -5.28 -24.78 4.59
C ILE A 281 -6.24 -24.82 5.79
N PRO A 282 -7.53 -24.48 5.62
CA PRO A 282 -8.55 -24.70 6.63
C PRO A 282 -8.42 -26.09 7.24
N ALA A 283 -8.60 -26.25 8.54
CA ALA A 283 -8.51 -27.56 9.20
C ALA A 283 -9.43 -28.62 8.53
N SER A 284 -10.53 -28.18 7.92
CA SER A 284 -11.47 -28.99 7.14
C SER A 284 -10.88 -29.60 5.85
N LEU A 285 -9.83 -29.01 5.27
CA LEU A 285 -9.14 -29.51 4.08
C LEU A 285 -7.92 -30.39 4.41
N ARG A 286 -7.48 -30.41 5.68
CA ARG A 286 -6.42 -31.34 6.16
C ARG A 286 -6.91 -32.76 6.36
N THR A 287 -8.23 -32.97 6.42
CA THR A 287 -8.85 -34.26 6.73
C THR A 287 -9.48 -34.94 5.51
N LEU A 288 -9.25 -34.43 4.29
CA LEU A 288 -9.71 -35.14 3.10
C LEU A 288 -9.00 -36.50 3.02
N PRO A 289 -9.74 -37.62 2.98
CA PRO A 289 -9.12 -38.92 2.75
C PRO A 289 -8.35 -38.86 1.43
N PRO A 290 -7.21 -39.57 1.32
CA PRO A 290 -6.47 -39.63 0.07
C PRO A 290 -7.42 -40.06 -1.06
N PRO A 291 -7.25 -39.53 -2.28
CA PRO A 291 -8.05 -39.97 -3.42
C PRO A 291 -7.96 -41.50 -3.52
N PRO A 292 -9.06 -42.19 -3.84
CA PRO A 292 -9.05 -43.65 -3.93
C PRO A 292 -7.91 -44.09 -4.87
N ALA A 293 -7.15 -45.08 -4.43
CA ALA A 293 -6.04 -45.63 -5.18
C ALA A 293 -6.49 -45.89 -6.62
N ARG A 294 -5.65 -45.46 -7.58
CA ARG A 294 -5.76 -45.70 -9.02
C ARG A 294 -6.51 -47.02 -9.30
N LEU A 295 -7.57 -46.94 -10.10
CA LEU A 295 -8.13 -48.10 -10.78
C LEU A 295 -6.98 -48.91 -11.39
N SER A 296 -6.88 -50.18 -10.99
CA SER A 296 -5.92 -51.13 -11.54
C SER A 296 -6.00 -51.14 -13.06
N PRO A 297 -4.87 -51.29 -13.77
CA PRO A 297 -4.87 -51.34 -15.22
C PRO A 297 -5.77 -52.49 -15.69
N MET A 298 -6.69 -52.16 -16.59
CA MET A 298 -7.62 -53.08 -17.24
C MET A 298 -6.80 -54.12 -18.01
N THR A 299 -6.83 -55.38 -17.57
CA THR A 299 -6.17 -56.50 -18.25
C THR A 299 -6.86 -56.74 -19.58
N THR A 300 -6.19 -56.44 -20.70
CA THR A 300 -6.67 -56.78 -22.03
C THR A 300 -6.56 -58.30 -22.22
N THR A 301 -7.69 -59.01 -22.15
CA THR A 301 -7.76 -60.42 -22.54
C THR A 301 -7.78 -60.51 -24.07
N THR A 302 -6.66 -60.95 -24.64
CA THR A 302 -6.56 -61.35 -26.05
C THR A 302 -7.35 -62.64 -26.27
N ALA A 303 -8.47 -62.56 -26.98
CA ALA A 303 -9.17 -63.73 -27.48
C ALA A 303 -8.51 -64.21 -28.79
N SER A 304 -7.94 -65.41 -28.74
CA SER A 304 -7.50 -66.18 -29.91
C SER A 304 -8.72 -66.88 -30.52
N THR A 305 -9.03 -66.56 -31.77
CA THR A 305 -9.86 -67.40 -32.65
C THR A 305 -8.96 -68.20 -33.57
N ARG A 306 -9.19 -69.52 -33.60
CA ARG A 306 -8.75 -70.44 -34.67
C ARG A 306 -9.44 -70.10 -35.98
#